data_AF-A0A949WE48-F1
#
_entry.id   AF-A0A949WE48-F1
#
_cell.length_a   1.000
_cell.length_b   1.000
_cell.length_c   1.000
_cell.angle_alpha   90.00
_cell.angle_beta   90.00
_cell.angle_gamma   90.00
#
_symmetry.space_group_name_H-M   'P 1'
#
loop_
_entity.id
_entity.type
_entity.pdbx_description
1 polymer ?
#
loop_
_entity_poly.entity_id
_entity_poly.type
_entity_poly.pdbx_seq_one_letter_code
_entity_poly.pdbx_strand_id
1 'polypeptide(L)'
;MSPTQRALKHLRAMGYQAQVVEKWNAFAKIRVDLFGCIDIVAVRPGVPVLGVQCTSHSNIASRFAKSLVLGQMWLSTGHAQLEVWAWRKLKGHKELQLDRRVIPLVDQQEAL
;
A
#
# COMPACT_ATOMS: atom_id res chain seq x y z
N MET A 1 -8.89 -7.95 13.27
CA MET A 1 -8.30 -7.99 11.91
C MET A 1 -7.58 -6.68 11.64
N SER A 2 -6.26 -6.73 11.44
CA SER A 2 -5.41 -5.56 11.15
C SER A 2 -5.69 -4.99 9.75
N PRO A 3 -5.31 -3.72 9.45
CA PRO A 3 -5.42 -3.15 8.10
C PRO A 3 -4.84 -4.05 7.01
N THR A 4 -3.64 -4.60 7.22
CA THR A 4 -2.96 -5.52 6.30
C THR A 4 -3.77 -6.78 6.05
N GLN A 5 -4.31 -7.42 7.09
CA GLN A 5 -5.17 -8.60 6.93
C GLN A 5 -6.45 -8.27 6.16
N ARG A 6 -7.03 -7.07 6.36
CA ARG A 6 -8.22 -6.63 5.60
C ARG A 6 -7.90 -6.43 4.13
N ALA A 7 -6.81 -5.73 3.83
CA ALA A 7 -6.35 -5.48 2.47
C ALA A 7 -6.05 -6.80 1.75
N LEU A 8 -5.35 -7.73 2.40
CA LEU A 8 -5.08 -9.06 1.84
C LEU A 8 -6.36 -9.81 1.48
N LYS A 9 -7.36 -9.82 2.37
CA LYS A 9 -8.67 -10.43 2.10
C LYS A 9 -9.37 -9.75 0.93
N HIS A 10 -9.35 -8.41 0.88
CA HIS A 10 -10.00 -7.63 -0.18
C HIS A 10 -9.34 -7.84 -1.54
N LEU A 11 -8.00 -7.82 -1.61
CA LEU A 11 -7.24 -8.12 -2.83
C LEU A 11 -7.55 -9.50 -3.39
N ARG A 12 -7.57 -10.52 -2.53
CA ARG A 12 -7.93 -11.90 -2.93
C ARG A 12 -9.36 -11.99 -3.45
N ALA A 13 -10.31 -11.29 -2.81
CA ALA A 13 -11.69 -11.23 -3.30
C ALA A 13 -11.80 -10.54 -4.67
N MET A 14 -10.90 -9.62 -5.01
CA MET A 14 -10.80 -8.99 -6.33
C MET A 14 -10.03 -9.83 -7.37
N GLY A 15 -9.62 -11.07 -7.02
CA GLY A 15 -8.92 -11.97 -7.94
C GLY A 15 -7.42 -11.71 -8.08
N TYR A 16 -6.81 -10.97 -7.14
CA TYR A 16 -5.35 -10.86 -7.09
C TYR A 16 -4.73 -12.05 -6.35
N GLN A 17 -3.61 -12.54 -6.87
CA GLN A 17 -2.64 -13.26 -6.05
C GLN A 17 -1.86 -12.21 -5.23
N ALA A 18 -1.99 -12.26 -3.91
CA ALA A 18 -1.43 -11.25 -3.02
C ALA A 18 -0.70 -11.86 -1.82
N GLN A 19 0.44 -11.25 -1.46
CA GLN A 19 1.31 -11.68 -0.37
C GLN A 19 1.73 -10.49 0.50
N VAL A 20 1.69 -10.69 1.81
CA VAL A 20 2.25 -9.74 2.79
C VAL A 20 3.77 -9.83 2.71
N VAL A 21 4.42 -8.71 2.46
CA VAL A 21 5.88 -8.58 2.39
C VAL A 21 6.47 -7.86 3.61
N GLU A 22 5.62 -7.22 4.42
CA GLU A 22 5.99 -6.73 5.75
C GLU A 22 6.29 -7.90 6.72
N LYS A 23 7.45 -7.88 7.37
CA LYS A 23 7.87 -8.89 8.35
C LYS A 23 8.54 -8.30 9.57
N TRP A 24 8.38 -8.95 10.72
CA TRP A 24 9.17 -8.66 11.91
C TRP A 24 10.56 -9.28 11.79
N ASN A 25 11.60 -8.45 11.87
CA ASN A 25 12.97 -8.92 11.99
C ASN A 25 13.34 -9.04 13.47
N ALA A 26 13.45 -10.27 13.98
CA ALA A 26 13.73 -10.52 15.39
C ALA A 26 15.14 -10.08 15.84
N PHE A 27 16.13 -10.15 14.95
CA PHE A 27 17.52 -9.78 15.25
C PHE A 27 17.67 -8.27 15.40
N ALA A 28 17.06 -7.51 14.49
CA ALA A 28 17.09 -6.04 14.53
C ALA A 28 15.96 -5.43 15.38
N LYS A 29 14.99 -6.25 15.82
CA LYS A 29 13.80 -5.84 16.58
C LYS A 29 13.02 -4.70 15.91
N ILE A 30 12.86 -4.79 14.59
CA ILE A 30 12.12 -3.82 13.77
C ILE A 30 11.17 -4.53 12.82
N ARG A 31 10.08 -3.85 12.45
CA ARG A 31 9.24 -4.23 11.30
C ARG A 31 9.89 -3.70 10.03
N VAL A 32 10.00 -4.56 9.03
CA VAL A 32 10.57 -4.24 7.73
C VAL A 32 9.49 -4.48 6.69
N ASP A 33 9.11 -3.43 5.98
CA ASP A 33 8.27 -3.45 4.78
C ASP A 33 9.16 -3.46 3.52
N LEU A 34 8.58 -3.79 2.36
CA LEU A 34 9.32 -3.75 1.10
C LEU A 34 9.56 -2.27 0.72
N PHE A 35 10.82 -1.93 0.47
CA PHE A 35 11.28 -0.58 0.10
C PHE A 35 10.86 0.54 1.07
N GLY A 36 10.56 0.22 2.33
CA GLY A 36 10.14 1.26 3.28
C GLY A 36 8.68 1.69 3.16
N CYS A 37 7.89 1.18 2.20
CA CYS A 37 6.53 1.70 1.95
C CYS A 37 5.52 0.72 1.36
N ILE A 38 5.86 -0.57 1.20
CA ILE A 38 4.97 -1.58 0.64
C ILE A 38 4.76 -2.71 1.65
N ASP A 39 3.54 -2.84 2.16
CA ASP A 39 3.16 -3.91 3.09
C ASP A 39 2.76 -5.19 2.36
N ILE A 40 2.11 -5.05 1.20
CA ILE A 40 1.59 -6.16 0.37
C ILE A 40 1.97 -5.94 -1.08
N VAL A 41 2.37 -7.00 -1.77
CA VAL A 41 2.46 -7.05 -3.24
C VAL A 41 1.34 -7.91 -3.77
N ALA A 42 0.67 -7.44 -4.83
CA ALA A 42 -0.44 -8.11 -5.48
C ALA A 42 -0.28 -8.11 -7.01
N VAL A 43 -0.58 -9.24 -7.63
CA VAL A 43 -0.49 -9.44 -9.08
C VAL A 43 -1.78 -10.05 -9.62
N ARG A 44 -2.13 -9.69 -10.85
CA ARG A 44 -3.23 -10.26 -11.62
C ARG A 44 -2.96 -10.04 -13.12
N PRO A 45 -3.33 -10.98 -14.01
CA PRO A 45 -3.13 -10.79 -15.46
C PRO A 45 -3.77 -9.50 -15.98
N GLY A 46 -3.10 -8.85 -16.93
CA GLY A 46 -3.63 -7.70 -17.67
C GLY A 46 -3.61 -6.36 -16.92
N VAL A 47 -3.03 -6.29 -15.71
CA VAL A 47 -2.88 -5.04 -14.95
C VAL A 47 -1.46 -4.92 -14.37
N PRO A 48 -0.99 -3.69 -14.08
CA PRO A 48 0.30 -3.47 -13.42
C PRO A 48 0.43 -4.20 -12.07
N VAL A 49 1.65 -4.50 -11.66
CA VAL A 49 1.94 -5.04 -10.32
C VAL A 49 1.56 -4.00 -9.27
N LEU A 50 0.76 -4.39 -8.28
CA LEU A 50 0.25 -3.48 -7.26
C LEU A 50 1.02 -3.63 -5.95
N GLY A 51 1.71 -2.57 -5.54
CA GLY A 51 2.16 -2.38 -4.17
C GLY A 51 1.05 -1.72 -3.34
N VAL A 52 0.80 -2.21 -2.13
CA VAL A 52 -0.18 -1.63 -1.21
C VAL A 52 0.46 -1.32 0.13
N GLN A 53 0.35 -0.07 0.54
CA GLN A 53 0.63 0.38 1.91
C GLN A 53 -0.67 0.36 2.71
N CYS A 54 -0.72 -0.41 3.80
CA CYS A 54 -1.92 -0.64 4.58
C CYS A 54 -1.89 0.18 5.87
N THR A 55 -2.97 0.90 6.17
CA THR A 55 -2.99 1.77 7.36
C THR A 55 -4.38 2.00 7.95
N SER A 56 -4.44 2.68 9.08
CA SER A 56 -5.67 3.28 9.59
C SER A 56 -5.90 4.64 8.93
N HIS A 57 -7.15 5.06 8.81
CA HIS A 57 -7.46 6.37 8.20
C HIS A 57 -6.83 7.55 8.94
N SER A 58 -6.61 7.46 10.25
CA SER A 58 -5.88 8.48 11.02
C SER A 58 -4.43 8.68 10.58
N ASN A 59 -3.84 7.69 9.91
CA ASN A 59 -2.44 7.69 9.46
C ASN A 59 -2.31 7.79 7.93
N ILE A 60 -3.41 7.99 7.19
CA ILE A 60 -3.36 7.93 5.72
C ILE A 60 -2.46 9.02 5.13
N ALA A 61 -2.48 10.24 5.68
CA ALA A 61 -1.69 11.36 5.19
C ALA A 61 -0.18 11.12 5.34
N SER A 62 0.27 10.64 6.51
CA SER A 62 1.69 10.35 6.74
C SER A 62 2.19 9.19 5.88
N ARG A 63 1.36 8.15 5.68
CA ARG A 63 1.71 7.00 4.82
C ARG A 63 1.70 7.38 3.33
N PHE A 64 0.81 8.26 2.92
CA PHE A 64 0.80 8.82 1.57
C PHE A 64 2.07 9.62 1.29
N ALA A 65 2.43 10.54 2.19
CA ALA A 65 3.67 11.33 2.08
C ALA A 65 4.93 10.44 2.05
N LYS A 66 5.00 9.41 2.91
CA LYS A 66 6.12 8.45 2.90
C LYS A 66 6.21 7.69 1.56
N SER A 67 5.07 7.23 1.05
CA SER A 67 5.00 6.44 -0.18
C SER A 67 5.25 7.27 -1.43
N LEU A 68 4.89 8.56 -1.41
CA LEU A 68 5.24 9.54 -2.45
C LEU A 68 6.75 9.67 -2.65
N VAL A 69 7.55 9.52 -1.60
CA VAL A 69 9.01 9.61 -1.70
C VAL A 69 9.62 8.25 -2.01
N LEU A 70 9.31 7.23 -1.19
CA LEU A 70 9.99 5.93 -1.26
C LEU A 70 9.51 5.05 -2.42
N GLY A 71 8.32 5.32 -2.95
CA GLY A 71 7.69 4.53 -4.02
C GLY A 71 8.10 4.92 -5.43
N GLN A 72 8.84 6.01 -5.64
CA GLN A 72 9.10 6.54 -6.99
C GLN A 72 9.86 5.55 -7.88
N MET A 73 10.86 4.85 -7.34
CA MET A 73 11.60 3.83 -8.10
C MET A 73 10.74 2.61 -8.48
N TRP A 74 9.73 2.27 -7.68
CA TRP A 74 8.77 1.23 -8.01
C TRP A 74 7.89 1.65 -9.19
N LEU A 75 7.40 2.90 -9.15
CA LEU A 75 6.54 3.49 -10.16
C LEU A 75 7.27 3.76 -11.48
N SER A 76 8.55 4.16 -11.43
CA SER A 76 9.34 4.50 -12.62
C SER A 76 9.62 3.30 -13.54
N THR A 77 9.35 2.07 -13.08
CA THR A 77 9.42 0.87 -13.93
C THR A 77 8.40 0.88 -15.08
N GLY A 78 7.35 1.69 -14.99
CA GLY A 78 6.26 1.72 -15.97
C GLY A 78 5.33 0.51 -15.94
N HIS A 79 5.59 -0.47 -15.07
CA HIS A 79 4.86 -1.74 -14.99
C HIS A 79 4.22 -1.98 -13.62
N ALA A 80 4.26 -0.98 -12.74
CA ALA A 80 3.78 -1.09 -11.38
C ALA A 80 2.92 0.10 -10.95
N GLN A 81 2.03 -0.15 -9.98
CA GLN A 81 1.20 0.84 -9.29
C GLN A 81 1.47 0.77 -7.79
N LEU A 82 1.28 1.87 -7.09
CA LEU A 82 1.39 1.95 -5.64
C LEU A 82 0.17 2.68 -5.07
N GLU A 83 -0.46 2.08 -4.07
CA GLU A 83 -1.61 2.67 -3.40
C GLU A 83 -1.45 2.64 -1.88
N VAL A 84 -1.99 3.66 -1.20
CA VAL A 84 -2.22 3.65 0.24
C VAL A 84 -3.67 3.32 0.52
N TRP A 85 -3.90 2.25 1.28
CA TRP A 85 -5.21 1.74 1.65
C TRP A 85 -5.45 1.95 3.13
N ALA A 86 -6.45 2.76 3.45
CA ALA A 86 -6.80 3.05 4.82
C ALA A 86 -8.23 2.62 5.15
N TRP A 87 -8.38 1.93 6.28
CA TRP A 87 -9.70 1.51 6.76
C TRP A 87 -10.23 2.48 7.82
N ARG A 88 -11.51 2.82 7.73
CA ARG A 88 -12.21 3.62 8.74
C ARG A 88 -13.57 3.04 9.12
N LYS A 89 -13.96 3.22 10.37
CA LYS A 89 -15.31 2.97 10.84
C LYS A 89 -16.08 4.28 10.79
N LEU A 90 -17.18 4.31 10.02
CA LEU A 90 -18.08 5.45 10.03
C LEU A 90 -19.20 5.24 11.04
N LYS A 91 -19.65 6.33 11.67
CA LYS A 91 -20.78 6.33 12.59
C LYS A 91 -22.03 5.86 11.83
N GLY A 92 -22.77 4.92 12.41
CA GLY A 92 -24.00 4.37 11.81
C GLY A 92 -23.77 3.27 10.75
N HIS A 93 -22.53 2.99 10.34
CA HIS A 93 -22.25 1.92 9.37
C HIS A 93 -21.82 0.63 10.07
N LYS A 94 -22.38 -0.51 9.64
CA LYS A 94 -22.01 -1.85 10.16
C LYS A 94 -20.62 -2.30 9.66
N GLU A 95 -20.26 -1.94 8.44
CA GLU A 95 -18.98 -2.31 7.82
C GLU A 95 -17.94 -1.20 7.92
N LEU A 96 -16.67 -1.56 7.72
CA LEU A 96 -15.60 -0.58 7.55
C LEU A 96 -15.57 -0.12 6.10
N GLN A 97 -15.23 1.14 5.90
CA GLN A 97 -14.97 1.69 4.57
C GLN A 97 -13.47 1.71 4.28
N LEU A 98 -13.14 1.50 3.01
CA LEU A 98 -11.80 1.60 2.46
C LEU A 98 -11.65 2.96 1.75
N ASP A 99 -10.64 3.74 2.16
CA ASP A 99 -10.11 4.89 1.42
C ASP A 99 -8.85 4.41 0.67
N ARG A 100 -8.84 4.55 -0.67
CA ARG A 100 -7.72 4.20 -1.54
C ARG A 100 -7.15 5.47 -2.13
N ARG A 101 -5.84 5.66 -1.99
CA ARG A 101 -5.11 6.77 -2.62
C ARG A 101 -4.00 6.22 -3.50
N VAL A 102 -4.07 6.54 -4.78
CA VAL A 102 -3.02 6.21 -5.76
C VAL A 102 -1.84 7.15 -5.56
N ILE A 103 -0.63 6.60 -5.53
CA ILE A 103 0.60 7.38 -5.52
C ILE A 103 1.01 7.65 -6.98
N PRO A 104 1.10 8.93 -7.39
CA PRO A 104 1.56 9.27 -8.73
C PRO A 104 3.08 9.10 -8.85
N LEU A 105 3.53 8.76 -10.06
CA LEU A 105 4.90 9.02 -10.47
C LEU A 105 5.06 10.55 -10.55
N VAL A 106 6.07 11.09 -9.88
CA VAL A 106 6.37 12.53 -9.91
C VAL A 106 7.52 12.75 -10.89
N ASP A 107 7.31 13.58 -11.90
CA ASP A 107 8.35 13.93 -12.85
C ASP A 107 9.47 14.70 -12.13
N GLN A 108 10.72 14.24 -12.28
CA GLN A 108 11.89 14.91 -11.72
C GLN A 108 12.33 16.15 -12.52
N GLN A 109 11.52 16.63 -13.46
CA GLN A 109 11.88 17.74 -14.36
C GLN A 109 11.81 19.14 -13.72
N GLU A 110 11.43 19.27 -12.45
CA GLU A 110 11.45 20.57 -11.73
C GLU A 110 12.62 20.72 -10.74
N ALA A 111 13.57 19.78 -10.73
CA ALA A 111 14.84 19.95 -10.02
C ALA A 111 15.95 20.32 -11.00
N LEU A 112 15.85 21.53 -11.57
CA LEU A 112 16.98 22.23 -12.20
C LEU A 112 17.84 22.89 -11.13
#